data_AF-A0A109BCP7-F1
#
_entry.id   AF-A0A109BCP7-F1
#
_cell.length_a   1.000
_cell.length_b   1.000
_cell.length_c   1.000
_cell.angle_alpha   90.00
_cell.angle_beta   90.00
_cell.angle_gamma   90.00
#
_symmetry.space_group_name_H-M   'P 1'
#
loop_
_entity.id
_entity.type
_entity.pdbx_description
1 polymer ?
#
loop_
_entity_poly.entity_id
_entity_poly.type
_entity_poly.pdbx_seq_one_letter_code
_entity_poly.pdbx_strand_id
1 'polypeptide(L)'
;MWAFRFGLMVLIALTGAAALGVPAQAEGFFSKLLGWGQRQVERNIDPPTYNFGYSGQDDRYDRRYDRYGYGGGNWPTDNGRYRTLCVRTCDGFYFPIGDSVGRERLHQDARTCESRCTSEARLYYYPVQGGSPETMVDLGGRPYVQERTAFLYRKQLVSGCTCKAAPWSAESAARHRAYKDDDRMMADMRRSEQRYAGPPAGAGGGGEIEAYLMRQGPDPHSQQSPWDGGVSRY
;
A
#
# COMPACT_ATOMS: atom_id res chain seq x y z
N MET A 1 -92.42 -3.26 -24.36
CA MET A 1 -90.96 -3.11 -24.12
C MET A 1 -90.32 -4.45 -24.46
N TRP A 2 -89.18 -4.42 -25.18
CA TRP A 2 -88.43 -5.51 -25.83
C TRP A 2 -88.62 -5.62 -27.35
N ALA A 3 -87.61 -5.15 -28.10
CA ALA A 3 -87.30 -5.57 -29.46
C ALA A 3 -85.95 -4.98 -29.90
N PHE A 4 -85.00 -5.86 -30.29
CA PHE A 4 -84.11 -5.80 -31.47
C PHE A 4 -83.24 -4.54 -31.70
N ARG A 5 -81.99 -4.56 -32.21
CA ARG A 5 -81.33 -5.50 -33.12
C ARG A 5 -79.85 -5.12 -33.29
N PHE A 6 -79.01 -6.14 -33.42
CA PHE A 6 -77.76 -6.28 -34.18
C PHE A 6 -77.20 -5.09 -35.00
N GLY A 7 -75.88 -4.90 -34.87
CA GLY A 7 -74.96 -4.85 -36.01
C GLY A 7 -74.30 -3.51 -36.30
N LEU A 8 -72.99 -3.41 -36.10
CA LEU A 8 -71.99 -3.29 -37.18
C LEU A 8 -70.58 -3.18 -36.55
N MET A 9 -69.79 -4.25 -36.63
CA MET A 9 -68.33 -4.17 -36.43
C MET A 9 -67.73 -3.50 -37.66
N VAL A 10 -67.09 -2.34 -37.47
CA VAL A 10 -66.25 -1.70 -38.48
C VAL A 10 -64.79 -2.07 -38.20
N LEU A 11 -64.26 -2.97 -39.03
CA LEU A 11 -62.84 -3.29 -39.14
C LEU A 11 -62.12 -2.09 -39.79
N ILE A 12 -61.31 -1.37 -39.01
CA ILE A 12 -60.31 -0.44 -39.57
C ILE A 12 -58.98 -1.18 -39.60
N ALA A 13 -58.62 -1.67 -40.80
CA ALA A 13 -57.27 -2.12 -41.10
C ALA A 13 -56.37 -0.87 -41.26
N LEU A 14 -55.50 -0.62 -40.28
CA LEU A 14 -54.42 0.34 -40.39
C LEU A 14 -53.10 -0.42 -40.51
N THR A 15 -52.61 -0.46 -41.75
CA THR A 15 -51.25 -0.83 -42.15
C THR A 15 -50.25 0.15 -41.51
N GLY A 16 -49.48 -0.33 -40.55
CA GLY A 16 -48.27 0.33 -40.04
C GLY A 16 -47.08 -0.60 -40.25
N ALA A 17 -46.35 -0.41 -41.34
CA ALA A 17 -45.08 -1.08 -41.60
C ALA A 17 -44.03 -0.58 -40.59
N ALA A 18 -43.87 -1.28 -39.47
CA ALA A 18 -42.72 -1.09 -38.59
C ALA A 18 -41.50 -1.72 -39.28
N ALA A 19 -40.67 -0.87 -39.86
CA ALA A 19 -39.34 -1.25 -40.33
C ALA A 19 -38.55 -1.83 -39.15
N LEU A 20 -38.26 -3.13 -39.23
CA LEU A 20 -37.26 -3.76 -38.38
C LEU A 20 -35.91 -3.13 -38.72
N GLY A 21 -35.40 -2.29 -37.83
CA GLY A 21 -34.05 -1.76 -37.93
C GLY A 21 -33.07 -2.93 -37.90
N VAL A 22 -32.45 -3.21 -39.06
CA VAL A 22 -31.23 -4.02 -39.12
C VAL A 22 -30.15 -3.22 -38.36
N PRO A 23 -29.42 -3.79 -37.40
CA PRO A 23 -28.28 -3.09 -36.85
C PRO A 23 -27.25 -2.92 -37.97
N ALA A 24 -27.06 -1.69 -38.43
CA ALA A 24 -26.01 -1.34 -39.37
C ALA A 24 -24.65 -1.56 -38.68
N GLN A 25 -24.04 -2.73 -38.92
CA GLN A 25 -22.68 -3.04 -38.52
C GLN A 25 -21.74 -2.28 -39.47
N ALA A 26 -21.43 -1.03 -39.14
CA ALA A 26 -20.40 -0.29 -39.86
C ALA A 26 -19.04 -0.90 -39.48
N GLU A 27 -18.57 -1.88 -40.26
CA GLU A 27 -17.17 -2.28 -40.21
C GLU A 27 -16.32 -1.11 -40.72
N GLY A 28 -15.72 -0.38 -39.78
CA GLY A 28 -14.84 0.74 -40.07
C GLY A 28 -13.73 0.33 -41.03
N PHE A 29 -13.62 1.05 -42.14
CA PHE A 29 -12.58 0.91 -43.17
C PHE A 29 -11.15 0.84 -42.59
N PHE A 30 -10.88 1.53 -41.47
CA PHE A 30 -9.57 1.50 -40.79
C PHE A 30 -9.22 0.12 -40.21
N SER A 31 -10.22 -0.73 -39.90
CA SER A 31 -10.02 -2.10 -39.41
C SER A 31 -9.37 -3.02 -40.45
N LYS A 32 -9.52 -2.71 -41.74
CA LYS A 32 -8.88 -3.45 -42.84
C LYS A 32 -7.51 -2.88 -43.22
N LEU A 33 -7.25 -1.59 -43.00
CA LEU A 33 -5.98 -0.94 -43.34
C LEU A 33 -4.88 -1.22 -42.31
N LEU A 34 -5.23 -1.32 -41.03
CA LEU A 34 -4.26 -1.43 -39.94
C LEU A 34 -4.18 -2.83 -39.33
N GLY A 35 -4.64 -3.91 -39.98
CA GLY A 35 -4.31 -5.31 -39.63
C GLY A 35 -4.57 -5.80 -38.19
N TRP A 36 -5.17 -5.00 -37.31
CA TRP A 36 -5.33 -5.30 -35.88
C TRP A 36 -6.70 -5.91 -35.56
N GLY A 37 -7.31 -6.56 -36.55
CA GLY A 37 -8.57 -7.29 -36.42
C GLY A 37 -8.38 -8.70 -35.87
N GLN A 38 -7.68 -8.85 -34.74
CA GLN A 38 -7.86 -10.05 -33.92
C GLN A 38 -9.08 -9.78 -33.04
N ARG A 39 -10.21 -10.41 -33.38
CA ARG A 39 -11.26 -10.70 -32.40
C ARG A 39 -10.53 -11.12 -31.13
N GLN A 40 -10.68 -10.35 -30.05
CA GLN A 40 -10.30 -10.84 -28.75
C GLN A 40 -11.15 -12.09 -28.57
N VAL A 41 -10.57 -13.26 -28.85
CA VAL A 41 -11.04 -14.50 -28.28
C VAL A 41 -10.88 -14.21 -26.80
N GLU A 42 -11.98 -13.80 -26.19
CA GLU A 42 -12.17 -13.80 -24.77
C GLU A 42 -11.99 -15.27 -24.38
N ARG A 43 -10.72 -15.65 -24.20
CA ARG A 43 -10.38 -16.88 -23.54
C ARG A 43 -10.94 -16.64 -22.15
N ASN A 44 -12.13 -17.19 -21.91
CA ASN A 44 -12.52 -17.65 -20.58
C ASN A 44 -11.37 -18.55 -20.15
N ILE A 45 -10.34 -17.95 -19.57
CA ILE A 45 -9.34 -18.64 -18.80
C ILE A 45 -10.12 -18.99 -17.56
N ASP A 46 -10.63 -20.22 -17.52
CA ASP A 46 -11.20 -20.76 -16.29
C ASP A 46 -10.20 -20.42 -15.17
N PRO A 47 -10.64 -19.78 -14.06
CA PRO A 47 -9.73 -19.50 -12.97
C PRO A 47 -9.06 -20.82 -12.61
N PRO A 48 -7.72 -20.86 -12.40
CA PRO A 48 -7.08 -22.09 -11.99
C PRO A 48 -7.77 -22.54 -10.70
N THR A 49 -8.57 -23.60 -10.82
CA THR A 49 -9.21 -24.23 -9.68
C THR A 49 -8.09 -24.99 -8.98
N TYR A 50 -7.31 -24.26 -8.18
CA TYR A 50 -6.55 -24.87 -7.12
C TYR A 50 -7.60 -25.43 -6.17
N ASN A 51 -7.98 -26.69 -6.41
CA ASN A 51 -8.90 -27.43 -5.58
C ASN A 51 -8.27 -27.57 -4.20
N PHE A 52 -8.57 -26.60 -3.33
CA PHE A 52 -8.40 -26.75 -1.90
C PHE A 52 -9.42 -27.79 -1.50
N GLY A 53 -8.97 -29.02 -1.22
CA GLY A 53 -9.80 -30.18 -0.90
C GLY A 53 -10.72 -29.95 0.29
N TYR A 54 -11.77 -29.17 0.07
CA TYR A 54 -12.84 -28.80 0.97
C TYR A 54 -14.12 -28.64 0.15
N SER A 55 -14.47 -29.68 -0.61
CA SER A 55 -15.86 -30.13 -0.84
C SER A 55 -15.91 -31.12 -2.00
N GLY A 56 -16.26 -32.37 -1.71
CA GLY A 56 -16.51 -33.41 -2.71
C GLY A 56 -16.21 -34.79 -2.17
N GLN A 57 -17.01 -35.24 -1.22
CA GLN A 57 -17.04 -36.61 -0.71
C GLN A 57 -17.12 -37.61 -1.87
N ASP A 58 -16.09 -38.44 -2.03
CA ASP A 58 -16.23 -39.75 -2.64
C ASP A 58 -15.55 -40.73 -1.69
N ASP A 59 -16.31 -41.20 -0.70
CA ASP A 59 -15.93 -42.06 0.43
C ASP A 59 -15.47 -43.48 0.02
N ARG A 60 -14.95 -43.65 -1.20
CA ARG A 60 -14.62 -44.96 -1.78
C ARG A 60 -13.13 -45.31 -1.72
N TYR A 61 -12.24 -44.38 -1.39
CA TYR A 61 -10.80 -44.64 -1.32
C TYR A 61 -10.21 -44.77 0.10
N ASP A 62 -11.00 -44.46 1.13
CA ASP A 62 -10.51 -44.34 2.50
C ASP A 62 -10.80 -45.57 3.38
N ARG A 63 -10.34 -46.75 2.95
CA ARG A 63 -10.32 -47.96 3.80
C ARG A 63 -8.99 -48.70 3.86
N ARG A 64 -7.96 -48.22 3.15
CA ARG A 64 -6.66 -48.91 3.10
C ARG A 64 -5.51 -48.15 3.75
N TYR A 65 -5.73 -46.95 4.30
CA TYR A 65 -4.64 -46.13 4.85
C TYR A 65 -4.70 -45.90 6.38
N ASP A 66 -5.61 -46.56 7.11
CA ASP A 66 -5.71 -46.49 8.57
C ASP A 66 -4.81 -47.49 9.33
N ARG A 67 -3.52 -47.60 8.98
CA ARG A 67 -2.61 -48.53 9.70
C ARG A 67 -1.44 -47.90 10.44
N TYR A 68 -1.10 -46.62 10.24
CA TYR A 68 -0.03 -46.00 11.04
C TYR A 68 -0.38 -44.59 11.46
N GLY A 69 -1.02 -44.47 12.62
CA GLY A 69 -1.26 -43.21 13.29
C GLY A 69 0.00 -42.65 13.94
N TYR A 70 0.19 -41.33 13.81
CA TYR A 70 0.69 -40.40 14.85
C TYR A 70 0.41 -38.95 14.39
N GLY A 71 -0.62 -38.32 14.98
CA GLY A 71 -0.69 -36.90 15.36
C GLY A 71 -0.65 -35.77 14.32
N GLY A 72 -1.77 -35.04 14.19
CA GLY A 72 -1.76 -33.57 14.12
C GLY A 72 -2.14 -32.90 12.79
N GLY A 73 -3.41 -32.51 12.65
CA GLY A 73 -3.90 -31.53 11.66
C GLY A 73 -4.10 -32.10 10.26
N ASN A 74 -5.35 -32.44 9.93
CA ASN A 74 -5.74 -32.97 8.62
C ASN A 74 -5.75 -31.85 7.54
N TRP A 75 -4.58 -31.28 7.25
CA TRP A 75 -4.36 -30.48 6.05
C TRP A 75 -4.00 -31.43 4.92
N PRO A 76 -4.62 -31.32 3.73
CA PRO A 76 -4.21 -32.09 2.57
C PRO A 76 -2.71 -31.85 2.32
N THR A 77 -1.86 -32.84 2.55
CA THR A 77 -0.42 -32.73 2.31
C THR A 77 -0.19 -32.88 0.81
N ASP A 78 -0.37 -31.79 0.06
CA ASP A 78 0.29 -31.69 -1.23
C ASP A 78 1.77 -31.40 -0.98
N ASN A 79 2.66 -32.14 -1.63
CA ASN A 79 4.09 -31.84 -1.64
C ASN A 79 4.42 -30.55 -2.43
N GLY A 80 3.42 -29.69 -2.63
CA GLY A 80 3.50 -28.43 -3.34
C GLY A 80 4.27 -27.40 -2.55
N ARG A 81 5.02 -26.56 -3.28
CA ARG A 81 5.68 -25.37 -2.73
C ARG A 81 4.91 -24.15 -3.18
N TYR A 82 4.64 -23.27 -2.24
CA TYR A 82 3.85 -22.06 -2.47
C TYR A 82 4.68 -20.82 -2.25
N ARG A 83 4.35 -19.80 -3.02
CA ARG A 83 4.76 -18.42 -2.75
C ARG A 83 3.59 -17.73 -2.08
N THR A 84 3.85 -17.09 -0.95
CA THR A 84 2.84 -16.39 -0.14
C THR A 84 3.06 -14.90 -0.23
N LEU A 85 1.98 -14.18 -0.51
CA LEU A 85 1.95 -12.73 -0.69
C LEU A 85 0.92 -12.14 0.27
N CYS A 86 1.30 -11.08 0.98
CA CYS A 86 0.37 -10.29 1.78
C CYS A 86 -0.20 -9.17 0.91
N VAL A 87 -1.52 -9.17 0.73
CA VAL A 87 -2.26 -8.16 -0.03
C VAL A 87 -2.92 -7.20 0.94
N ARG A 88 -2.75 -5.90 0.72
CA ARG A 88 -3.50 -4.86 1.42
C ARG A 88 -4.82 -4.60 0.70
N THR A 89 -5.95 -4.74 1.40
CA THR A 89 -7.28 -4.73 0.77
C THR A 89 -7.79 -3.34 0.40
N CYS A 90 -7.13 -2.27 0.87
CA CYS A 90 -7.55 -0.90 0.55
C CYS A 90 -6.98 -0.37 -0.77
N ASP A 91 -5.92 -0.97 -1.31
CA ASP A 91 -5.31 -0.57 -2.59
C ASP A 91 -4.74 -1.72 -3.45
N GLY A 92 -4.85 -2.96 -2.99
CA GLY A 92 -4.33 -4.14 -3.69
C GLY A 92 -2.81 -4.19 -3.80
N PHE A 93 -2.05 -3.40 -3.03
CA PHE A 93 -0.61 -3.61 -3.01
C PHE A 93 -0.28 -4.97 -2.39
N TYR A 94 0.68 -5.69 -2.96
CA TYR A 94 1.14 -6.97 -2.42
C TYR A 94 2.65 -7.05 -2.26
N PHE A 95 3.08 -7.75 -1.22
CA PHE A 95 4.49 -8.00 -0.92
C PHE A 95 4.72 -9.43 -0.42
N PRO A 96 5.91 -10.00 -0.65
CA PRO A 96 6.18 -11.39 -0.27
C PRO A 96 6.26 -11.58 1.26
N ILE A 97 5.71 -12.71 1.71
CA ILE A 97 5.89 -13.24 3.06
C ILE A 97 6.85 -14.43 3.02
N GLY A 98 6.63 -15.38 2.11
CA GLY A 98 7.47 -16.55 1.90
C GLY A 98 7.62 -16.87 0.41
N ASP A 99 8.84 -17.22 0.00
CA ASP A 99 9.17 -17.48 -1.41
C ASP A 99 8.96 -18.93 -1.84
N SER A 100 8.97 -19.86 -0.89
CA SER A 100 8.79 -21.29 -1.08
C SER A 100 8.45 -21.89 0.27
N VAL A 101 7.17 -22.15 0.54
CA VAL A 101 6.67 -22.71 1.80
C VAL A 101 5.75 -23.90 1.53
N GLY A 102 5.65 -24.83 2.48
CA GLY A 102 4.64 -25.88 2.44
C GLY A 102 3.29 -25.38 2.93
N ARG A 103 2.22 -26.14 2.66
CA ARG A 103 0.84 -25.77 3.01
C ARG A 103 0.65 -25.56 4.51
N GLU A 104 1.39 -26.29 5.34
CA GLU A 104 1.39 -26.19 6.79
C GLU A 104 1.75 -24.79 7.32
N ARG A 105 2.47 -23.98 6.53
CA ARG A 105 2.87 -22.61 6.91
C ARG A 105 1.86 -21.53 6.55
N LEU A 106 0.86 -21.82 5.71
CA LEU A 106 -0.05 -20.78 5.18
C LEU A 106 -0.78 -20.01 6.29
N HIS A 107 -1.23 -20.69 7.35
CA HIS A 107 -1.87 -20.01 8.49
C HIS A 107 -0.90 -19.13 9.30
N GLN A 108 0.36 -19.53 9.41
CA GLN A 108 1.37 -18.71 10.08
C GLN A 108 1.72 -17.47 9.25
N ASP A 109 1.83 -17.64 7.94
CA ASP A 109 2.06 -16.55 7.00
C ASP A 109 0.87 -15.57 7.01
N ALA A 110 -0.36 -16.05 7.15
CA ALA A 110 -1.55 -15.21 7.25
C ALA A 110 -1.54 -14.32 8.49
N ARG A 111 -1.25 -14.89 9.66
CA ARG A 111 -1.07 -14.10 10.89
C ARG A 111 0.07 -13.09 10.76
N THR A 112 1.15 -13.49 10.10
CA THR A 112 2.30 -12.60 9.83
C THR A 112 1.90 -11.45 8.92
N CYS A 113 1.13 -11.70 7.86
CA CYS A 113 0.60 -10.69 6.96
C CYS A 113 -0.25 -9.66 7.70
N GLU A 114 -1.25 -10.11 8.46
CA GLU A 114 -2.15 -9.23 9.21
C GLU A 114 -1.39 -8.37 10.23
N SER A 115 -0.46 -8.96 10.98
CA SER A 115 0.30 -8.24 12.02
C SER A 115 1.23 -7.14 11.49
N ARG A 116 1.56 -7.16 10.19
CA ARG A 116 2.46 -6.17 9.56
C ARG A 116 1.76 -4.89 9.15
N CYS A 117 0.44 -4.91 9.03
CA CYS A 117 -0.34 -3.80 8.49
C CYS A 117 -1.23 -3.19 9.57
N THR A 118 -1.38 -1.86 9.55
CA THR A 118 -2.39 -1.17 10.36
C THR A 118 -3.76 -1.21 9.66
N SER A 119 -3.73 -1.27 8.34
CA SER A 119 -4.91 -1.46 7.48
C SER A 119 -5.21 -2.94 7.29
N GLU A 120 -6.45 -3.27 6.88
CA GLU A 120 -6.82 -4.65 6.59
C GLU A 120 -5.94 -5.25 5.48
N ALA A 121 -5.41 -6.43 5.75
CA ALA A 121 -4.55 -7.18 4.86
C ALA A 121 -4.95 -8.67 4.90
N ARG A 122 -4.71 -9.36 3.79
CA ARG A 122 -5.07 -10.77 3.63
C ARG A 122 -3.96 -11.53 2.91
N LEU A 123 -3.75 -12.77 3.32
CA LEU A 123 -2.81 -13.64 2.63
C LEU A 123 -3.41 -14.18 1.34
N TYR A 124 -2.62 -14.11 0.28
CA TYR A 124 -2.84 -14.82 -0.96
C TYR A 124 -1.62 -15.69 -1.26
N TYR A 125 -1.82 -16.73 -2.04
CA TYR A 125 -0.73 -17.63 -2.41
C TYR A 125 -0.98 -18.29 -3.76
N TYR A 126 0.11 -18.77 -4.34
CA TYR A 126 0.11 -19.52 -5.59
C TYR A 126 1.26 -20.53 -5.60
N PRO A 127 1.20 -21.60 -6.41
CA PRO A 127 2.29 -22.56 -6.52
C PRO A 127 3.55 -21.93 -7.12
N VAL A 128 4.72 -22.25 -6.58
CA VAL A 128 6.01 -21.74 -7.10
C VAL A 128 6.21 -22.10 -8.57
N GLN A 129 5.72 -23.25 -9.02
CA GLN A 129 5.77 -23.67 -10.41
C GLN A 129 4.50 -23.24 -11.15
N GLY A 130 4.66 -22.42 -12.19
CA GLY A 130 3.57 -22.02 -13.09
C GLY A 130 2.51 -21.08 -12.50
N GLY A 131 2.63 -20.66 -11.25
CA GLY A 131 1.77 -19.65 -10.64
C GLY A 131 2.33 -18.24 -10.73
N SER A 132 1.46 -17.24 -10.61
CA SER A 132 1.82 -15.82 -10.58
C SER A 132 0.86 -15.03 -9.69
N PRO A 133 1.14 -13.75 -9.39
CA PRO A 133 0.22 -12.89 -8.65
C PRO A 133 -1.17 -12.75 -9.30
N GLU A 134 -1.29 -12.96 -10.61
CA GLU A 134 -2.57 -12.93 -11.33
C GLU A 134 -3.43 -14.17 -11.07
N THR A 135 -2.81 -15.30 -10.69
CA THR A 135 -3.50 -16.57 -10.43
C THR A 135 -3.64 -16.91 -8.94
N MET A 136 -3.19 -16.00 -8.06
CA MET A 136 -3.18 -16.26 -6.63
C MET A 136 -4.58 -16.20 -6.03
N VAL A 137 -4.74 -16.94 -4.95
CA VAL A 137 -6.01 -17.13 -4.23
C VAL A 137 -5.79 -16.97 -2.73
N ASP A 138 -6.83 -16.54 -2.01
CA ASP A 138 -6.78 -16.49 -0.55
C ASP A 138 -6.98 -17.88 0.08
N LEU A 139 -6.96 -17.96 1.41
CA LEU A 139 -7.19 -19.21 2.14
C LEU A 139 -8.60 -19.79 1.92
N GLY A 140 -9.57 -18.97 1.51
CA GLY A 140 -10.92 -19.38 1.14
C GLY A 140 -11.09 -19.70 -0.35
N GLY A 141 -10.01 -19.64 -1.14
CA GLY A 141 -10.02 -19.89 -2.58
C GLY A 141 -10.49 -18.73 -3.44
N ARG A 142 -10.68 -17.53 -2.89
CA ARG A 142 -11.12 -16.36 -3.67
C ARG A 142 -9.94 -15.84 -4.50
N PRO A 143 -10.09 -15.71 -5.83
CA PRO A 143 -9.03 -15.16 -6.68
C PRO A 143 -8.72 -13.71 -6.36
N TYR A 144 -7.43 -13.36 -6.39
CA TYR A 144 -7.01 -11.98 -6.16
C TYR A 144 -7.59 -10.99 -7.16
N VAL A 145 -7.72 -11.42 -8.43
CA VAL A 145 -8.33 -10.61 -9.51
C VAL A 145 -9.78 -10.21 -9.23
N GLN A 146 -10.47 -10.89 -8.31
CA GLN A 146 -11.84 -10.56 -7.90
C GLN A 146 -11.89 -9.58 -6.71
N GLU A 147 -10.75 -9.25 -6.11
CA GLU A 147 -10.68 -8.24 -5.06
C GLU A 147 -10.96 -6.85 -5.66
N ARG A 148 -11.79 -6.04 -4.99
CA ARG A 148 -12.27 -4.76 -5.55
C ARG A 148 -11.13 -3.80 -5.91
N THR A 149 -10.04 -3.88 -5.17
CA THR A 149 -8.86 -3.02 -5.32
C THR A 149 -7.70 -3.73 -6.00
N ALA A 150 -7.92 -4.89 -6.63
CA ALA A 150 -6.86 -5.66 -7.27
C ALA A 150 -6.03 -4.79 -8.23
N PHE A 151 -4.71 -4.78 -8.01
CA PHE A 151 -3.72 -4.01 -8.76
C PHE A 151 -3.94 -2.49 -8.80
N LEU A 152 -4.79 -1.93 -7.94
CA LEU A 152 -5.10 -0.49 -7.92
C LEU A 152 -3.85 0.36 -7.65
N TYR A 153 -2.96 -0.13 -6.78
CA TYR A 153 -1.64 0.47 -6.48
C TYR A 153 -0.78 0.75 -7.71
N ARG A 154 -1.00 0.03 -8.83
CA ARG A 154 -0.26 0.26 -10.08
C ARG A 154 -0.69 1.53 -10.81
N LYS A 155 -1.89 2.04 -10.50
CA LYS A 155 -2.51 3.19 -11.19
C LYS A 155 -2.58 4.43 -10.31
N GLN A 156 -2.78 4.26 -9.01
CA GLN A 156 -2.91 5.38 -8.08
C GLN A 156 -2.39 5.04 -6.68
N LEU A 157 -1.98 6.07 -5.95
CA LEU A 157 -1.59 5.96 -4.55
C LEU A 157 -2.80 6.28 -3.66
N VAL A 158 -3.26 5.30 -2.87
CA VAL A 158 -4.33 5.49 -1.89
C VAL A 158 -3.72 5.91 -0.55
N SER A 159 -4.14 7.05 -0.01
CA SER A 159 -3.65 7.55 1.28
C SER A 159 -4.13 6.69 2.45
N GLY A 160 -3.34 6.63 3.54
CA GLY A 160 -3.67 5.85 4.74
C GLY A 160 -3.48 4.33 4.62
N CYS A 161 -3.27 3.82 3.40
CA CYS A 161 -2.93 2.43 3.13
C CYS A 161 -1.43 2.19 3.37
N THR A 162 -1.04 1.69 4.56
CA THR A 162 0.37 1.42 4.90
C THR A 162 0.58 0.09 5.64
N CYS A 163 1.75 -0.51 5.42
CA CYS A 163 2.25 -1.68 6.13
C CYS A 163 3.72 -1.47 6.51
N LYS A 164 4.20 -2.15 7.56
CA LYS A 164 5.60 -2.13 7.95
C LYS A 164 6.43 -2.89 6.93
N ALA A 165 7.47 -2.24 6.42
CA ALA A 165 8.46 -2.90 5.56
C ALA A 165 9.20 -4.01 6.32
N ALA A 166 9.65 -5.04 5.60
CA ALA A 166 10.44 -6.12 6.19
C ALA A 166 11.76 -5.56 6.78
N PRO A 167 12.27 -6.09 7.91
CA PRO A 167 13.46 -5.54 8.58
C PRO A 167 14.70 -5.44 7.67
N TRP A 168 14.85 -6.37 6.73
CA TRP A 168 15.96 -6.43 5.78
C TRP A 168 15.69 -5.73 4.44
N SER A 169 14.54 -5.09 4.26
CA SER A 169 14.23 -4.41 3.00
C SER A 169 15.05 -3.13 2.82
N ALA A 170 15.23 -2.70 1.57
CA ALA A 170 15.93 -1.46 1.25
C ALA A 170 15.24 -0.24 1.90
N GLU A 171 13.92 -0.25 1.99
CA GLU A 171 13.12 0.78 2.65
C GLU A 171 13.39 0.81 4.17
N SER A 172 13.47 -0.35 4.82
CA SER A 172 13.87 -0.41 6.23
C SER A 172 15.31 0.06 6.45
N ALA A 173 16.23 -0.31 5.55
CA ALA A 173 17.60 0.19 5.59
C ALA A 173 17.66 1.72 5.39
N ALA A 174 16.86 2.28 4.49
CA ALA A 174 16.78 3.73 4.25
C ALA A 174 16.23 4.47 5.49
N ARG A 175 15.16 3.96 6.11
CA ARG A 175 14.65 4.52 7.38
C ARG A 175 15.71 4.52 8.47
N HIS A 176 16.48 3.43 8.58
CA HIS A 176 17.56 3.36 9.57
C HIS A 176 18.73 4.29 9.26
N ARG A 177 19.04 4.55 7.99
CA ARG A 177 20.03 5.57 7.60
C ARG A 177 19.57 6.97 8.00
N ALA A 178 18.30 7.31 7.76
CA ALA A 178 17.75 8.61 8.16
C ALA A 178 17.92 8.87 9.67
N TYR A 179 17.63 7.88 10.53
CA TYR A 179 17.86 8.04 11.98
C TYR A 179 19.33 8.31 12.34
N LYS A 180 20.28 7.70 11.63
CA LYS A 180 21.72 7.95 11.85
C LYS A 180 22.13 9.34 11.39
N ASP A 181 21.56 9.82 10.30
CA ASP A 181 21.87 11.14 9.77
C ASP A 181 21.24 12.24 10.66
N ASP A 182 20.03 12.02 11.18
CA ASP A 182 19.40 12.90 12.17
C ASP A 182 20.23 12.99 13.46
N ASP A 183 20.70 11.86 13.99
CA ASP A 183 21.57 11.85 15.18
C ASP A 183 22.89 12.60 14.96
N ARG A 184 23.48 12.46 13.76
CA ARG A 184 24.67 13.22 13.36
C ARG A 184 24.38 14.72 13.29
N MET A 185 23.25 15.12 12.70
CA MET A 185 22.84 16.52 12.64
C MET A 185 22.62 17.10 14.04
N MET A 186 21.96 16.35 14.94
CA MET A 186 21.76 16.76 16.33
C MET A 186 23.09 16.85 17.11
N ALA A 187 24.04 15.95 16.84
CA ALA A 187 25.38 16.03 17.43
C ALA A 187 26.16 17.26 16.92
N ASP A 188 26.03 17.61 15.64
CA ASP A 188 26.66 18.80 15.07
C ASP A 188 26.04 20.09 15.61
N MET A 189 24.71 20.14 15.75
CA MET A 189 24.04 21.28 16.40
C MET A 189 24.49 21.46 17.85
N ARG A 190 24.56 20.39 18.65
CA ARG A 190 25.09 20.49 20.03
C ARG A 190 26.53 21.00 20.05
N ARG A 191 27.35 20.58 19.08
CA ARG A 191 28.74 21.03 18.96
C ARG A 191 28.83 22.51 18.56
N SER A 192 27.95 22.98 17.68
CA SER A 192 27.92 24.38 17.26
C SER A 192 27.40 25.29 18.38
N GLU A 193 26.39 24.86 19.15
CA GLU A 193 25.91 25.53 20.36
C GLU A 193 27.03 25.68 21.39
N GLN A 194 27.76 24.60 21.68
CA GLN A 194 28.92 24.64 22.60
C GLN A 194 30.01 25.60 22.12
N ARG A 195 30.21 25.74 20.79
CA ARG A 195 31.16 26.69 20.23
C ARG A 195 30.71 28.14 20.44
N TYR A 196 29.41 28.42 20.38
CA TYR A 196 28.85 29.78 20.52
C TYR A 196 28.61 30.21 21.98
N ALA A 197 28.48 29.26 22.91
CA ALA A 197 28.31 29.54 24.33
C ALA A 197 29.51 30.26 24.97
N GLY A 198 30.64 30.37 24.27
CA GLY A 198 31.88 30.95 24.78
C GLY A 198 32.51 30.08 25.88
N PRO A 199 33.77 30.34 26.26
CA PRO A 199 34.33 29.75 27.47
C PRO A 199 33.44 30.11 28.67
N PRO A 200 33.30 29.24 29.68
CA PRO A 200 32.50 29.55 30.87
C PRO A 200 32.93 30.91 31.43
N ALA A 201 31.95 31.75 31.78
CA ALA A 201 32.17 33.04 32.40
C ALA A 201 33.08 32.86 33.63
N GLY A 202 34.37 33.13 33.46
CA GLY A 202 35.41 32.84 34.46
C GLY A 202 36.73 32.27 33.91
N ALA A 203 36.81 31.81 32.66
CA ALA A 203 38.03 31.16 32.14
C ALA A 203 38.93 32.04 31.24
N GLY A 204 38.61 33.30 31.00
CA GLY A 204 39.51 34.20 30.27
C GLY A 204 38.96 35.62 30.19
N GLY A 205 39.65 36.59 30.80
CA GLY A 205 39.23 37.99 30.69
C GLY A 205 39.64 38.95 31.80
N GLY A 206 40.41 38.52 32.80
CA GLY A 206 40.94 39.43 33.82
C GLY A 206 42.21 40.19 33.42
N GLY A 207 42.93 39.73 32.38
CA GLY A 207 44.24 40.28 32.03
C GLY A 207 44.23 41.35 30.93
N GLU A 208 43.35 41.24 29.95
CA GLU A 208 43.41 42.08 28.74
C GLU A 208 42.75 43.44 28.93
N ILE A 209 41.65 43.51 29.69
CA ILE A 209 40.97 44.77 30.02
C ILE A 209 41.79 45.57 31.04
N GLU A 210 42.36 44.89 32.05
CA GLU A 210 43.27 45.48 33.04
C GLU A 210 44.55 46.00 32.37
N ALA A 211 45.12 45.27 31.40
CA ALA A 211 46.29 45.71 30.64
C ALA A 211 46.01 46.91 29.73
N TYR A 212 44.78 47.07 29.24
CA TYR A 212 44.36 48.24 28.47
C TYR A 212 44.18 49.46 29.39
N LEU A 213 43.52 49.28 30.54
CA LEU A 213 43.30 50.32 31.54
C LEU A 213 44.61 50.80 32.19
N MET A 214 45.57 49.91 32.43
CA MET A 214 46.88 50.26 33.00
C MET A 214 47.83 50.96 32.01
N ARG A 215 47.55 50.91 30.70
CA ARG A 215 48.34 51.61 29.67
C ARG A 215 47.93 53.07 29.51
N GLN A 216 46.66 53.38 29.78
CA GLN A 216 46.17 54.74 29.86
C GLN A 216 46.40 55.25 31.29
N GLY A 217 47.58 55.83 31.54
CA GLY A 217 47.84 56.52 32.80
C GLY A 217 46.75 57.56 33.12
N PRO A 218 46.59 57.98 34.38
CA PRO A 218 45.52 58.88 34.80
C PRO A 218 45.54 60.16 33.95
N ASP A 219 44.41 60.45 33.32
CA ASP A 219 44.23 61.59 32.43
C ASP A 219 44.37 62.90 33.24
N PRO A 220 45.40 63.74 33.00
CA PRO A 220 45.71 64.90 33.85
C PRO A 220 44.70 66.06 33.71
N HIS A 221 43.64 65.91 32.91
CA HIS A 221 42.67 66.97 32.62
C HIS A 221 41.26 66.74 33.20
N SER A 222 41.04 65.76 34.07
CA SER A 222 39.76 65.60 34.78
C SER A 222 39.59 66.55 35.98
N GLN A 223 39.92 67.84 35.80
CA GLN A 223 39.34 68.88 36.67
C GLN A 223 37.91 69.14 36.22
N GLN A 224 36.99 68.53 36.97
CA GLN A 224 35.54 68.72 36.89
C GLN A 224 35.20 70.21 36.90
N SER A 225 34.46 70.67 35.89
CA SER A 225 33.74 71.94 35.97
C SER A 225 32.38 71.70 36.66
N PRO A 226 31.99 72.52 37.64
CA PRO A 226 30.73 72.33 38.36
C PRO A 226 29.58 72.89 37.51
N TRP A 227 28.75 72.03 36.96
CA TRP A 227 27.45 72.43 36.44
C TRP A 227 26.39 72.11 37.49
N ASP A 228 26.01 73.14 38.24
CA ASP A 228 24.87 73.16 39.15
C ASP A 228 23.59 72.82 38.39
N GLY A 229 22.87 71.83 38.90
CA GLY A 229 21.58 71.40 38.37
C GLY A 229 20.56 72.54 38.36
N GLY A 230 20.28 73.06 37.17
CA GLY A 230 19.18 73.98 36.91
C GLY A 230 18.19 73.36 35.92
N VAL A 231 17.03 72.95 36.42
CA VAL A 231 15.90 72.47 35.62
C VAL A 231 15.34 73.66 34.82
N SER A 232 15.32 73.60 33.48
CA SER A 232 14.51 74.52 32.68
C SER A 232 13.38 73.74 32.01
N ARG A 233 12.16 74.08 32.40
CA ARG A 233 10.92 73.71 31.71
C ARG A 233 10.73 74.61 30.48
N TYR A 234 9.97 74.05 29.53
CA TYR A 234 9.56 74.55 28.21
C TYR A 234 10.57 74.31 27.09
#